data_AF-A0A949EK90-F1
#
_entry.id   AF-A0A949EK90-F1
#
_cell.length_a   1.000
_cell.length_b   1.000
_cell.length_c   1.000
_cell.angle_alpha   90.00
_cell.angle_beta   90.00
_cell.angle_gamma   90.00
#
_symmetry.space_group_name_H-M   'P 1'
#
loop_
_entity.id
_entity.type
_entity.pdbx_description
1 polymer ?
#
loop_
_entity_poly.entity_id
_entity_poly.type
_entity_poly.pdbx_seq_one_letter_code
_entity_poly.pdbx_strand_id
1 'polypeptide(L)'
;NLLMINHMIKTIDAFSLQGYFDFDKYERKSEYGGVSKHNFPEQAVDFLVENNIKGGIFNDFNSGAYLIGRTFPNIKVFIDGRTEVYGSTFFQLYRKTIEGDSQNFDRFQKKFDLTGAFLNLLYDPSYAKIIKHLHKSPEWVLVYFDYDAVVFLKDVEKNRQVIDKFAIDLKDYKTERLDIAKLGLKNITPYRYANRAYALLNMGEVDKAKEEALEALKYFPYYSHLHVILGKVDIENNDFENAFKELRIAKLLDQKDPEIRYLLALTYFNLGEPDKARQQLSRVQGKLRRIPEVVELEEKLSALGK
;
A
#
# COMPACT_ATOMS: atom_id res chain seq x y z
N ASN A 1 8.43 26.27 -34.28
CA ASN A 1 8.59 27.05 -33.02
C ASN A 1 7.38 27.02 -32.09
N LEU A 2 6.14 27.33 -32.51
CA LEU A 2 4.98 27.33 -31.60
C LEU A 2 4.67 25.96 -30.93
N LEU A 3 4.80 24.85 -31.65
CA LEU A 3 4.60 23.50 -31.08
C LEU A 3 5.62 23.15 -29.98
N MET A 4 6.87 23.60 -30.14
CA MET A 4 7.93 23.38 -29.16
C MET A 4 7.71 24.24 -27.91
N ILE A 5 7.28 25.49 -28.08
CA ILE A 5 6.94 26.39 -26.96
C ILE A 5 5.73 25.84 -26.19
N ASN A 6 4.68 25.37 -26.88
CA ASN A 6 3.52 24.76 -26.24
C ASN A 6 3.89 23.46 -25.51
N HIS A 7 4.78 22.64 -26.10
CA HIS A 7 5.32 21.47 -25.42
C HIS A 7 6.14 21.85 -24.18
N MET A 8 7.01 22.86 -24.27
CA MET A 8 7.77 23.36 -23.13
C MET A 8 6.86 23.92 -22.03
N ILE A 9 5.83 24.69 -22.36
CA ILE A 9 4.87 25.21 -21.37
C ILE A 9 4.14 24.06 -20.70
N LYS A 10 3.61 23.09 -21.45
CA LYS A 10 2.95 21.90 -20.86
C LYS A 10 3.90 21.08 -19.99
N THR A 11 5.16 20.97 -20.39
CA THR A 11 6.17 20.24 -19.66
C THR A 11 6.57 21.00 -18.39
N ILE A 12 6.75 22.33 -18.45
CA ILE A 12 7.03 23.19 -17.30
C ILE A 12 5.83 23.24 -16.34
N ASP A 13 4.60 23.28 -16.85
CA ASP A 13 3.39 23.18 -16.03
C ASP A 13 3.30 21.80 -15.38
N ALA A 14 3.54 20.72 -16.13
CA ALA A 14 3.57 19.37 -15.57
C ALA A 14 4.67 19.22 -14.49
N PHE A 15 5.86 19.79 -14.69
CA PHE A 15 6.96 19.75 -13.73
C PHE A 15 6.76 20.69 -12.53
N SER A 16 6.22 21.89 -12.72
CA SER A 16 5.94 22.83 -11.63
C SER A 16 4.78 22.38 -10.75
N LEU A 17 3.90 21.51 -11.29
CA LEU A 17 2.86 20.82 -10.55
C LEU A 17 3.33 19.52 -9.86
N GLN A 18 4.58 19.06 -10.10
CA GLN A 18 5.17 17.96 -9.33
C GLN A 18 5.54 18.45 -7.92
N GLY A 19 4.56 18.30 -7.04
CA GLY A 19 4.63 18.67 -5.64
C GLY A 19 3.59 17.89 -4.86
N TYR A 20 3.90 17.56 -3.62
CA TYR A 20 2.96 16.93 -2.69
C TYR A 20 2.45 17.95 -1.68
N PHE A 21 1.36 17.61 -1.00
CA PHE A 21 0.87 18.41 0.12
C PHE A 21 1.44 17.84 1.42
N ASP A 22 2.21 18.64 2.15
CA ASP A 22 2.68 18.30 3.49
C ASP A 22 1.52 18.54 4.47
N PHE A 23 0.90 17.46 4.94
CA PHE A 23 -0.24 17.52 5.87
C PHE A 23 0.17 17.91 7.30
N ASP A 24 1.46 17.89 7.65
CA ASP A 24 1.92 18.34 8.97
C ASP A 24 2.03 19.86 8.99
N LYS A 25 2.53 20.43 7.88
CA LYS A 25 2.75 21.88 7.73
C LYS A 25 1.64 22.62 6.99
N TYR A 26 0.68 21.91 6.42
CA TYR A 26 -0.44 22.44 5.63
C TYR A 26 -0.01 23.30 4.43
N GLU A 27 1.09 22.91 3.77
CA GLU A 27 1.69 23.62 2.64
C GLU A 27 2.00 22.69 1.46
N ARG A 28 1.99 23.25 0.24
CA ARG A 28 2.44 22.52 -0.95
C ARG A 28 3.97 22.57 -1.02
N LYS A 29 4.60 21.40 -1.07
CA LYS A 29 6.05 21.26 -1.26
C LYS A 29 6.35 20.86 -2.70
N SER A 30 7.39 21.45 -3.27
CA SER A 30 7.93 20.98 -4.53
C SER A 30 8.71 19.69 -4.31
N GLU A 31 8.64 18.75 -5.26
CA GLU A 31 9.55 17.61 -5.31
C GLU A 31 10.90 17.97 -5.94
N TYR A 32 11.06 19.22 -6.39
CA TYR A 32 12.29 19.73 -6.96
C TYR A 32 13.21 20.26 -5.84
N GLY A 33 14.30 19.53 -5.57
CA GLY A 33 15.36 19.97 -4.66
C GLY A 33 15.22 19.57 -3.18
N GLY A 34 14.61 18.42 -2.88
CA GLY A 34 14.52 17.87 -1.51
C GLY A 34 13.99 16.43 -1.50
N VAL A 35 13.88 15.82 -0.31
CA VAL A 35 13.27 14.49 -0.14
C VAL A 35 11.74 14.65 -0.11
N SER A 36 11.03 13.95 -0.99
CA SER A 36 9.56 13.93 -0.99
C SER A 36 9.05 13.06 0.15
N LYS A 37 8.45 13.65 1.18
CA LYS A 37 7.79 12.92 2.29
C LYS A 37 6.59 12.09 1.85
N HIS A 38 6.12 12.32 0.62
CA HIS A 38 5.10 11.49 0.01
C HIS A 38 5.70 10.18 -0.52
N ASN A 39 6.89 10.25 -1.15
CA ASN A 39 7.51 9.09 -1.81
C ASN A 39 8.49 8.30 -0.93
N PHE A 40 8.94 8.88 0.17
CA PHE A 40 9.86 8.23 1.10
C PHE A 40 9.21 8.09 2.49
N PRO A 41 9.38 6.93 3.14
CA PRO A 41 8.79 6.67 4.44
C PRO A 41 9.64 7.31 5.55
N GLU A 42 9.71 8.64 5.54
CA GLU A 42 10.56 9.43 6.43
C GLU A 42 10.19 9.23 7.89
N GLN A 43 8.91 9.34 8.24
CA GLN A 43 8.45 9.27 9.64
C GLN A 43 8.68 7.87 10.22
N ALA A 44 8.40 6.83 9.42
CA ALA A 44 8.68 5.46 9.84
C ALA A 44 10.17 5.20 10.06
N VAL A 45 11.05 5.79 9.24
CA VAL A 45 12.49 5.62 9.39
C VAL A 45 13.04 6.49 10.52
N ASP A 46 12.49 7.68 10.75
CA ASP A 46 12.78 8.51 11.93
C ASP A 46 12.47 7.71 13.20
N PHE A 47 11.31 7.05 13.26
CA PHE A 47 10.96 6.14 14.36
C PHE A 47 12.01 5.05 14.58
N LEU A 48 12.54 4.42 13.52
CA LEU A 48 13.59 3.40 13.64
C LEU A 48 14.89 3.98 14.22
N VAL A 49 15.27 5.18 13.78
CA VAL A 49 16.52 5.85 14.20
C VAL A 49 16.42 6.36 15.63
N GLU A 50 15.35 7.06 15.97
CA GLU A 50 15.12 7.66 17.30
C GLU A 50 15.01 6.60 18.39
N ASN A 51 14.48 5.42 18.06
CA ASN A 51 14.36 4.30 18.99
C ASN A 51 15.52 3.30 18.90
N ASN A 52 16.58 3.66 18.16
CA ASN A 52 17.83 2.89 18.06
C ASN A 52 17.60 1.41 17.71
N ILE A 53 16.70 1.15 16.74
CA ILE A 53 16.40 -0.20 16.27
C ILE A 53 17.63 -0.83 15.63
N LYS A 54 17.88 -2.10 15.93
CA LYS A 54 19.07 -2.84 15.48
C LYS A 54 18.73 -4.23 14.95
N GLY A 55 19.55 -4.70 14.01
CA GLY A 55 19.49 -6.07 13.49
C GLY A 55 18.97 -6.17 12.06
N GLY A 56 18.61 -7.40 11.66
CA GLY A 56 18.07 -7.68 10.34
C GLY A 56 16.61 -7.27 10.22
N ILE A 57 16.28 -6.50 9.17
CA ILE A 57 14.91 -6.13 8.84
C ILE A 57 14.51 -6.70 7.48
N PHE A 58 13.36 -7.39 7.44
CA PHE A 58 12.68 -7.71 6.19
C PHE A 58 12.03 -6.45 5.62
N ASN A 59 12.52 -5.95 4.47
CA ASN A 59 11.99 -4.73 3.88
C ASN A 59 11.42 -4.92 2.47
N ASP A 60 10.53 -4.00 2.05
CA ASP A 60 10.15 -3.89 0.64
C ASP A 60 11.32 -3.43 -0.24
N PHE A 61 11.31 -3.82 -1.52
CA PHE A 61 12.42 -3.61 -2.44
C PHE A 61 12.76 -2.13 -2.64
N ASN A 62 11.75 -1.25 -2.67
CA ASN A 62 11.92 0.17 -2.96
C ASN A 62 12.49 0.94 -1.76
N SER A 63 12.19 0.49 -0.54
CA SER A 63 12.69 1.14 0.69
C SER A 63 14.13 0.79 1.05
N GLY A 64 14.71 -0.27 0.46
CA GLY A 64 16.01 -0.80 0.88
C GLY A 64 17.17 0.20 0.85
N ALA A 65 17.33 0.92 -0.28
CA ALA A 65 18.40 1.89 -0.42
C ALA A 65 18.23 3.09 0.55
N TYR A 66 16.99 3.54 0.75
CA TYR A 66 16.68 4.61 1.68
C TYR A 66 16.97 4.21 3.13
N LEU A 67 16.56 3.00 3.54
CA LEU A 67 16.86 2.44 4.85
C LEU A 67 18.36 2.35 5.09
N ILE A 68 19.15 1.82 4.14
CA ILE A 68 20.62 1.75 4.28
C ILE A 68 21.20 3.14 4.57
N GLY A 69 20.83 4.15 3.79
CA GLY A 69 21.37 5.50 3.94
C GLY A 69 21.05 6.16 5.29
N ARG A 70 19.89 5.84 5.88
CA ARG A 70 19.40 6.45 7.12
C ARG A 70 19.79 5.69 8.39
N THR A 71 19.98 4.37 8.30
CA THR A 71 20.00 3.48 9.48
C THR A 71 21.28 2.66 9.62
N PHE A 72 22.18 2.71 8.64
CA PHE A 72 23.48 2.04 8.76
C PHE A 72 24.34 2.69 9.88
N PRO A 73 25.07 1.91 10.71
CA PRO A 73 25.24 0.44 10.66
C PRO A 73 24.24 -0.36 11.50
N ASN A 74 23.26 0.29 12.13
CA ASN A 74 22.38 -0.35 13.12
C ASN A 74 21.43 -1.38 12.48
N ILE A 75 20.86 -1.08 11.31
CA ILE A 75 19.94 -1.95 10.59
C ILE A 75 20.61 -2.56 9.35
N LYS A 76 20.41 -3.87 9.17
CA LYS A 76 20.77 -4.62 7.97
C LYS A 76 19.49 -4.90 7.18
N VAL A 77 19.37 -4.29 6.00
CA VAL A 77 18.23 -4.52 5.11
C VAL A 77 18.30 -5.91 4.47
N PHE A 78 17.13 -6.48 4.16
CA PHE A 78 17.01 -7.76 3.49
C PHE A 78 17.32 -7.66 1.99
N ILE A 79 16.89 -6.58 1.34
CA ILE A 79 17.07 -6.35 -0.09
C ILE A 79 17.10 -4.85 -0.42
N ASP A 80 17.80 -4.48 -1.49
CA ASP A 80 17.73 -3.16 -2.12
C ASP A 80 17.88 -3.27 -3.65
N GLY A 81 17.93 -2.12 -4.33
CA GLY A 81 17.99 -1.99 -5.80
C GLY A 81 19.14 -2.70 -6.50
N ARG A 82 20.19 -3.15 -5.80
CA ARG A 82 21.38 -3.83 -6.35
C ARG A 82 21.13 -5.29 -6.71
N THR A 83 20.13 -5.54 -7.57
CA THR A 83 19.66 -6.89 -7.95
C THR A 83 20.76 -7.80 -8.53
N GLU A 84 21.79 -7.22 -9.14
CA GLU A 84 22.97 -7.90 -9.67
C GLU A 84 23.79 -8.59 -8.57
N VAL A 85 23.72 -8.12 -7.33
CA VAL A 85 24.44 -8.68 -6.19
C VAL A 85 23.68 -9.87 -5.58
N TYR A 86 22.34 -9.83 -5.59
CA TYR A 86 21.49 -10.86 -4.97
C TYR A 86 21.24 -12.07 -5.88
N GLY A 87 21.19 -11.85 -7.19
CA GLY A 87 20.88 -12.88 -8.18
C GLY A 87 19.38 -13.16 -8.35
N SER A 88 19.02 -13.71 -9.51
CA SER A 88 17.62 -13.89 -9.95
C SER A 88 16.83 -14.86 -9.06
N THR A 89 17.45 -15.94 -8.60
CA THR A 89 16.80 -16.94 -7.73
C THR A 89 16.37 -16.33 -6.39
N PHE A 90 17.23 -15.51 -5.77
CA PHE A 90 16.89 -14.83 -4.53
C PHE A 90 15.74 -13.86 -4.74
N PHE A 91 15.79 -13.05 -5.80
CA PHE A 91 14.73 -12.09 -6.11
C PHE A 91 13.37 -12.77 -6.37
N GLN A 92 13.35 -13.92 -7.04
CA GLN A 92 12.12 -14.69 -7.24
C GLN A 92 11.54 -15.23 -5.94
N LEU A 93 12.39 -15.75 -5.03
CA LEU A 93 11.95 -16.21 -3.72
C LEU A 93 11.43 -15.05 -2.86
N TYR A 94 12.12 -13.91 -2.88
CA TYR A 94 11.68 -12.68 -2.24
C TYR A 94 10.29 -12.25 -2.74
N ARG A 95 10.09 -12.23 -4.07
CA ARG A 95 8.79 -11.88 -4.65
C ARG A 95 7.68 -12.81 -4.21
N LYS A 96 7.90 -14.13 -4.22
CA LYS A 96 6.92 -15.11 -3.71
C LYS A 96 6.59 -14.86 -2.24
N THR A 97 7.57 -14.52 -1.42
CA THR A 97 7.36 -14.17 0.00
C THR A 97 6.49 -12.93 0.16
N ILE A 98 6.80 -11.85 -0.58
CA ILE A 98 5.97 -10.64 -0.58
C ILE A 98 4.54 -10.96 -1.03
N GLU A 99 4.40 -11.77 -2.09
CA GLU A 99 3.12 -12.23 -2.65
C GLU A 99 2.42 -13.29 -1.77
N GLY A 100 2.89 -13.57 -0.55
CA GLY A 100 2.18 -14.33 0.48
C GLY A 100 2.70 -15.73 0.82
N ASP A 101 3.87 -16.15 0.33
CA ASP A 101 4.51 -17.39 0.76
C ASP A 101 5.10 -17.24 2.18
N SER A 102 4.25 -17.44 3.20
CA SER A 102 4.60 -17.33 4.62
C SER A 102 5.62 -18.38 5.05
N GLN A 103 5.59 -19.58 4.47
CA GLN A 103 6.61 -20.59 4.77
C GLN A 103 7.99 -20.12 4.32
N ASN A 104 8.07 -19.45 3.17
CA ASN A 104 9.31 -18.87 2.71
C ASN A 104 9.74 -17.66 3.55
N PHE A 105 8.78 -16.86 4.05
CA PHE A 105 9.07 -15.83 5.05
C PHE A 105 9.73 -16.42 6.30
N ASP A 106 9.16 -17.48 6.89
CA ASP A 106 9.72 -18.13 8.08
C ASP A 106 11.13 -18.69 7.86
N ARG A 107 11.38 -19.24 6.65
CA ARG A 107 12.73 -19.68 6.24
C ARG A 107 13.71 -18.51 6.21
N PHE A 108 13.32 -17.37 5.65
CA PHE A 108 14.15 -16.17 5.62
C PHE A 108 14.37 -15.58 7.02
N GLN A 109 13.31 -15.50 7.83
CA GLN A 109 13.37 -15.04 9.21
C GLN A 109 14.45 -15.79 9.99
N LYS A 110 14.42 -17.13 9.96
CA LYS A 110 15.39 -17.98 10.66
C LYS A 110 16.80 -17.88 10.07
N LYS A 111 16.93 -17.91 8.74
CA LYS A 111 18.24 -17.91 8.05
C LYS A 111 19.02 -16.62 8.29
N PHE A 112 18.33 -15.48 8.34
CA PHE A 112 18.95 -14.16 8.43
C PHE A 112 18.77 -13.47 9.79
N ASP A 113 18.20 -14.16 10.78
CA ASP A 113 17.85 -13.60 12.09
C ASP A 113 17.08 -12.28 11.96
N LEU A 114 16.02 -12.30 11.14
CA LEU A 114 15.19 -11.12 10.93
C LEU A 114 14.34 -10.88 12.17
N THR A 115 14.45 -9.67 12.72
CA THR A 115 13.76 -9.26 13.95
C THR A 115 12.99 -7.97 13.80
N GLY A 116 13.03 -7.35 12.61
CA GLY A 116 12.08 -6.33 12.20
C GLY A 116 11.54 -6.63 10.80
N ALA A 117 10.39 -6.05 10.48
CA ALA A 117 9.82 -5.99 9.15
C ALA A 117 9.36 -4.55 8.88
N PHE A 118 9.69 -4.03 7.71
CA PHE A 118 9.40 -2.66 7.29
C PHE A 118 8.76 -2.71 5.90
N LEU A 119 7.51 -2.29 5.78
CA LEU A 119 6.82 -2.26 4.49
C LEU A 119 6.26 -0.88 4.25
N ASN A 120 6.74 -0.23 3.19
CA ASN A 120 6.21 1.03 2.72
C ASN A 120 4.77 0.88 2.22
N LEU A 121 3.92 1.84 2.53
CA LEU A 121 2.50 1.83 2.19
C LEU A 121 2.13 2.61 0.93
N LEU A 122 3.12 3.05 0.15
CA LEU A 122 2.88 3.46 -1.24
C LEU A 122 2.18 2.33 -1.99
N TYR A 123 1.07 2.68 -2.65
CA TYR A 123 0.05 1.79 -3.21
C TYR A 123 0.62 0.64 -4.08
N ASP A 124 1.07 -0.44 -3.43
CA ASP A 124 1.48 -1.70 -4.04
C ASP A 124 0.62 -2.83 -3.47
N PRO A 125 -0.29 -3.42 -4.27
CA PRO A 125 -1.17 -4.47 -3.79
C PRO A 125 -0.42 -5.74 -3.37
N SER A 126 0.85 -5.89 -3.77
CA SER A 126 1.65 -7.08 -3.49
C SER A 126 1.93 -7.27 -1.99
N TYR A 127 1.88 -6.21 -1.18
CA TYR A 127 2.23 -6.30 0.26
C TYR A 127 1.08 -6.82 1.13
N ALA A 128 -0.14 -6.93 0.59
CA ALA A 128 -1.33 -7.25 1.37
C ALA A 128 -1.18 -8.54 2.19
N LYS A 129 -0.71 -9.62 1.55
CA LYS A 129 -0.61 -10.94 2.18
C LYS A 129 0.47 -11.01 3.25
N ILE A 130 1.63 -10.40 3.02
CA ILE A 130 2.70 -10.39 4.01
C ILE A 130 2.34 -9.50 5.22
N ILE A 131 1.69 -8.35 5.00
CA ILE A 131 1.17 -7.50 6.10
C ILE A 131 0.15 -8.29 6.93
N LYS A 132 -0.81 -8.96 6.27
CA LYS A 132 -1.81 -9.80 6.94
C LYS A 132 -1.16 -10.93 7.75
N HIS A 133 -0.13 -11.56 7.18
CA HIS A 133 0.60 -12.64 7.85
C HIS A 133 1.32 -12.15 9.11
N LEU A 134 2.03 -11.03 9.03
CA LEU A 134 2.71 -10.41 10.16
C LEU A 134 1.71 -9.97 11.25
N HIS A 135 0.63 -9.29 10.85
CA HIS A 135 -0.40 -8.81 11.79
C HIS A 135 -1.11 -9.94 12.55
N LYS A 136 -1.28 -11.11 11.92
CA LYS A 136 -1.88 -12.29 12.56
C LYS A 136 -0.90 -13.09 13.42
N SER A 137 0.40 -12.81 13.34
CA SER A 137 1.39 -13.59 14.07
C SER A 137 1.48 -13.14 15.52
N PRO A 138 1.46 -14.05 16.51
CA PRO A 138 1.71 -13.70 17.90
C PRO A 138 3.17 -13.32 18.17
N GLU A 139 4.10 -13.65 17.25
CA GLU A 139 5.52 -13.34 17.40
C GLU A 139 5.89 -11.95 16.87
N TRP A 140 5.03 -11.30 16.08
CA TRP A 140 5.33 -10.02 15.42
C TRP A 140 4.38 -8.95 15.93
N VAL A 141 4.94 -7.92 16.55
CA VAL A 141 4.19 -6.82 17.15
C VAL A 141 4.26 -5.60 16.25
N LEU A 142 3.10 -5.02 15.91
CA LEU A 142 3.02 -3.75 15.22
C LEU A 142 3.48 -2.64 16.17
N VAL A 143 4.55 -1.93 15.82
CA VAL A 143 5.12 -0.86 16.67
C VAL A 143 5.10 0.52 16.00
N TYR A 144 4.81 0.56 14.70
CA TYR A 144 4.60 1.80 13.96
C TYR A 144 3.59 1.55 12.84
N PHE A 145 2.64 2.46 12.70
CA PHE A 145 1.67 2.48 11.63
C PHE A 145 1.21 3.92 11.37
N ASP A 146 1.45 4.41 10.16
CA ASP A 146 0.82 5.62 9.63
C ASP A 146 0.72 5.48 8.10
N TYR A 147 0.64 6.57 7.35
CA TYR A 147 0.45 6.57 5.91
C TYR A 147 1.66 6.12 5.08
N ASP A 148 2.85 6.11 5.66
CA ASP A 148 4.11 5.97 4.95
C ASP A 148 4.70 4.55 5.08
N ALA A 149 4.50 3.88 6.22
CA ALA A 149 4.88 2.48 6.40
C ALA A 149 4.10 1.78 7.51
N VAL A 150 4.21 0.45 7.53
CA VAL A 150 4.03 -0.38 8.73
C VAL A 150 5.37 -0.96 9.17
N VAL A 151 5.60 -0.97 10.49
CA VAL A 151 6.77 -1.61 11.09
C VAL A 151 6.34 -2.63 12.13
N PHE A 152 6.79 -3.87 11.93
CA PHE A 152 6.65 -4.94 12.90
C PHE A 152 8.00 -5.27 13.52
N LEU A 153 8.01 -5.51 14.83
CA LEU A 153 9.16 -6.06 15.52
C LEU A 153 8.83 -7.44 16.05
N LYS A 154 9.76 -8.38 15.90
CA LYS A 154 9.63 -9.69 16.52
C LYS A 154 9.74 -9.55 18.04
N ASP A 155 8.90 -10.24 18.80
CA ASP A 155 8.94 -10.26 20.26
C ASP A 155 10.15 -11.08 20.75
N VAL A 156 11.27 -10.38 20.89
CA VAL A 156 12.56 -10.88 21.39
C VAL A 156 13.15 -9.84 22.32
N GLU A 157 14.03 -10.27 23.24
CA GLU A 157 14.60 -9.43 24.30
C GLU A 157 15.13 -8.07 23.79
N LYS A 158 15.87 -8.06 22.68
CA LYS A 158 16.44 -6.83 22.10
C LYS A 158 15.42 -5.80 21.61
N ASN A 159 14.20 -6.24 21.30
CA ASN A 159 13.11 -5.37 20.84
C ASN A 159 12.14 -5.02 21.99
N ARG A 160 12.24 -5.67 23.15
CA ARG A 160 11.23 -5.62 24.21
C ARG A 160 10.99 -4.20 24.70
N GLN A 161 12.05 -3.42 24.92
CA GLN A 161 11.94 -2.02 25.33
C GLN A 161 11.11 -1.16 24.36
N VAL A 162 11.25 -1.39 23.05
CA VAL A 162 10.50 -0.63 22.04
C VAL A 162 9.07 -1.16 21.95
N ILE A 163 8.90 -2.48 21.96
CA ILE A 163 7.57 -3.12 21.95
C ILE A 163 6.73 -2.63 23.14
N ASP A 164 7.28 -2.67 24.35
CA ASP A 164 6.56 -2.25 25.57
C ASP A 164 6.13 -0.78 25.52
N LYS A 165 6.86 0.07 24.79
CA LYS A 165 6.58 1.51 24.67
C LYS A 165 5.66 1.86 23.50
N PHE A 166 5.72 1.10 22.40
CA PHE A 166 5.12 1.50 21.12
C PHE A 166 4.20 0.46 20.49
N ALA A 167 3.96 -0.69 21.14
CA ALA A 167 2.99 -1.65 20.63
C ALA A 167 1.64 -0.98 20.36
N ILE A 168 1.12 -1.19 19.15
CA ILE A 168 -0.14 -0.60 18.68
C ILE A 168 -1.23 -1.68 18.75
N ASP A 169 -2.24 -1.47 19.60
CA ASP A 169 -3.51 -2.20 19.48
C ASP A 169 -4.43 -1.40 18.55
N LEU A 170 -4.72 -1.98 17.38
CA LEU A 170 -5.58 -1.33 16.39
C LEU A 170 -7.01 -1.13 16.90
N LYS A 171 -7.45 -1.74 18.02
CA LYS A 171 -8.75 -1.40 18.64
C LYS A 171 -8.83 0.05 19.09
N ASP A 172 -7.69 0.65 19.46
CA ASP A 172 -7.62 2.04 19.91
C ASP A 172 -7.33 3.02 18.77
N TYR A 173 -7.14 2.50 17.55
CA TYR A 173 -6.91 3.31 16.35
C TYR A 173 -8.10 4.23 16.09
N LYS A 174 -7.79 5.49 15.76
CA LYS A 174 -8.78 6.51 15.42
C LYS A 174 -8.34 7.23 14.16
N THR A 175 -9.28 7.37 13.23
CA THR A 175 -9.06 8.17 12.03
C THR A 175 -8.86 9.64 12.37
N GLU A 176 -7.74 10.17 11.90
CA GLU A 176 -7.40 11.58 12.05
C GLU A 176 -8.33 12.45 11.22
N ARG A 177 -8.83 13.55 11.78
CA ARG A 177 -9.64 14.52 11.03
C ARG A 177 -8.75 15.59 10.43
N LEU A 178 -9.06 15.96 9.19
CA LEU A 178 -8.33 17.02 8.50
C LEU A 178 -8.73 18.39 9.04
N ASP A 179 -7.75 19.27 9.28
CA ASP A 179 -8.02 20.67 9.62
C ASP A 179 -8.40 21.43 8.34
N ILE A 180 -9.70 21.43 8.03
CA ILE A 180 -10.24 22.05 6.81
C ILE A 180 -10.01 23.56 6.78
N ALA A 181 -9.95 24.21 7.96
CA ALA A 181 -9.65 25.64 8.04
C ALA A 181 -8.22 25.94 7.57
N LYS A 182 -7.25 25.11 7.96
CA LYS A 182 -5.86 25.22 7.47
C LYS A 182 -5.70 24.78 6.01
N LEU A 183 -6.43 23.74 5.61
CA LEU A 183 -6.42 23.28 4.21
C LEU A 183 -6.86 24.41 3.28
N GLY A 184 -7.97 25.06 3.59
CA GLY A 184 -8.61 26.06 2.75
C GLY A 184 -9.18 25.44 1.46
N LEU A 185 -9.12 26.17 0.35
CA LEU A 185 -9.66 25.75 -0.95
C LEU A 185 -8.67 24.92 -1.80
N LYS A 186 -7.61 24.39 -1.18
CA LYS A 186 -6.55 23.67 -1.90
C LYS A 186 -7.07 22.30 -2.33
N ASN A 187 -7.04 22.03 -3.64
CA ASN A 187 -7.26 20.68 -4.15
C ASN A 187 -5.97 19.86 -3.99
N ILE A 188 -6.05 18.77 -3.22
CA ILE A 188 -4.90 17.92 -2.88
C ILE A 188 -5.29 16.45 -2.98
N THR A 189 -4.28 15.59 -3.16
CA THR A 189 -4.47 14.14 -3.12
C THR A 189 -4.46 13.68 -1.64
N PRO A 190 -5.51 13.03 -1.13
CA PRO A 190 -5.58 12.56 0.25
C PRO A 190 -4.84 11.22 0.43
N TYR A 191 -3.57 11.19 0.02
CA TYR A 191 -2.79 9.95 0.02
C TYR A 191 -2.62 9.35 1.42
N ARG A 192 -2.60 10.18 2.47
CA ARG A 192 -2.46 9.69 3.85
C ARG A 192 -3.58 8.74 4.24
N TYR A 193 -4.81 9.18 4.00
CA TYR A 193 -6.02 8.40 4.25
C TYR A 193 -6.08 7.15 3.38
N ALA A 194 -5.79 7.28 2.07
CA ALA A 194 -5.85 6.13 1.17
C ALA A 194 -4.82 5.05 1.53
N ASN A 195 -3.59 5.43 1.88
CA ASN A 195 -2.55 4.48 2.27
C ASN A 195 -2.89 3.78 3.59
N ARG A 196 -3.35 4.52 4.61
CA ARG A 196 -3.78 3.93 5.88
C ARG A 196 -4.98 3.02 5.72
N ALA A 197 -6.01 3.46 4.98
CA ALA A 197 -7.17 2.64 4.70
C ALA A 197 -6.79 1.34 3.99
N TYR A 198 -5.86 1.40 3.04
CA TYR A 198 -5.36 0.22 2.36
C TYR A 198 -4.59 -0.72 3.29
N ALA A 199 -3.73 -0.18 4.15
CA ALA A 199 -2.99 -0.95 5.15
C ALA A 199 -3.92 -1.63 6.17
N LEU A 200 -4.92 -0.91 6.67
CA LEU A 200 -5.94 -1.43 7.59
C LEU A 200 -6.71 -2.59 6.95
N LEU A 201 -7.11 -2.44 5.69
CA LEU A 201 -7.76 -3.51 4.94
C LEU A 201 -6.86 -4.75 4.82
N ASN A 202 -5.57 -4.55 4.52
CA ASN A 202 -4.58 -5.63 4.44
C ASN A 202 -4.36 -6.32 5.80
N MET A 203 -4.46 -5.59 6.90
CA MET A 203 -4.40 -6.13 8.26
C MET A 203 -5.70 -6.86 8.67
N GLY A 204 -6.78 -6.70 7.90
CA GLY A 204 -8.11 -7.26 8.17
C GLY A 204 -9.02 -6.35 9.00
N GLU A 205 -8.60 -5.11 9.26
CA GLU A 205 -9.36 -4.09 9.98
C GLU A 205 -10.33 -3.37 9.05
N VAL A 206 -11.33 -4.12 8.56
CA VAL A 206 -12.26 -3.68 7.50
C VAL A 206 -13.04 -2.42 7.89
N ASP A 207 -13.56 -2.35 9.12
CA ASP A 207 -14.33 -1.18 9.59
C ASP A 207 -13.46 0.08 9.66
N LYS A 208 -12.20 -0.05 10.11
CA LYS A 208 -11.27 1.09 10.21
C LYS A 208 -10.80 1.57 8.85
N ALA A 209 -10.61 0.64 7.91
CA ALA A 209 -10.34 0.97 6.52
C ALA A 209 -11.50 1.78 5.91
N LYS A 210 -12.74 1.39 6.21
CA LYS A 210 -13.94 2.13 5.80
C LYS A 210 -13.98 3.53 6.40
N GLU A 211 -13.68 3.66 7.70
CA GLU A 211 -13.64 4.96 8.39
C GLU A 211 -12.64 5.95 7.78
N GLU A 212 -11.40 5.51 7.51
CA GLU A 212 -10.39 6.33 6.82
C GLU A 212 -10.87 6.79 5.43
N ALA A 213 -11.44 5.86 4.65
CA ALA A 213 -11.90 6.16 3.30
C ALA A 213 -13.08 7.14 3.30
N LEU A 214 -14.05 6.94 4.19
CA LEU A 214 -15.20 7.82 4.34
C LEU A 214 -14.82 9.21 4.87
N GLU A 215 -13.87 9.31 5.81
CA GLU A 215 -13.40 10.61 6.28
C GLU A 215 -12.77 11.41 5.14
N ALA A 216 -11.93 10.78 4.31
CA ALA A 216 -11.32 11.44 3.16
C ALA A 216 -12.35 11.86 2.10
N LEU A 217 -13.35 11.03 1.83
CA LEU A 217 -14.40 11.32 0.84
C LEU A 217 -15.27 12.53 1.19
N LYS A 218 -15.37 12.91 2.48
CA LYS A 218 -16.06 14.15 2.89
C LYS A 218 -15.46 15.39 2.23
N TYR A 219 -14.16 15.36 1.96
CA TYR A 219 -13.41 16.51 1.44
C TYR A 219 -12.92 16.28 0.01
N PHE A 220 -12.69 15.03 -0.39
CA PHE A 220 -12.13 14.64 -1.69
C PHE A 220 -13.01 13.60 -2.41
N PRO A 221 -14.26 13.93 -2.75
CA PRO A 221 -15.23 12.98 -3.30
C PRO A 221 -14.90 12.45 -4.71
N TYR A 222 -13.86 12.99 -5.36
CA TYR A 222 -13.46 12.60 -6.72
C TYR A 222 -12.15 11.80 -6.75
N TYR A 223 -11.64 11.34 -5.60
CA TYR A 223 -10.44 10.54 -5.57
C TYR A 223 -10.76 9.05 -5.75
N SER A 224 -10.49 8.55 -6.96
CA SER A 224 -10.83 7.18 -7.39
C SER A 224 -10.41 6.09 -6.40
N HIS A 225 -9.20 6.21 -5.84
CA HIS A 225 -8.65 5.19 -4.93
C HIS A 225 -9.50 4.97 -3.67
N LEU A 226 -10.18 5.99 -3.15
CA LEU A 226 -11.06 5.82 -1.98
C LEU A 226 -12.28 4.98 -2.32
N HIS A 227 -12.83 5.15 -3.52
CA HIS A 227 -13.91 4.30 -4.02
C HIS A 227 -13.45 2.87 -4.32
N VAL A 228 -12.19 2.68 -4.77
CA VAL A 228 -11.60 1.34 -4.88
C VAL A 228 -11.53 0.67 -3.51
N ILE A 229 -11.07 1.39 -2.50
CA ILE A 229 -10.95 0.88 -1.12
C ILE A 229 -12.33 0.53 -0.55
N LEU A 230 -13.33 1.40 -0.70
CA LEU A 230 -14.70 1.10 -0.29
C LEU A 230 -15.27 -0.12 -1.04
N GLY A 231 -15.01 -0.24 -2.34
CA GLY A 231 -15.39 -1.42 -3.11
C GLY A 231 -14.76 -2.71 -2.58
N LYS A 232 -13.49 -2.67 -2.16
CA LYS A 232 -12.83 -3.81 -1.52
C LYS A 232 -13.40 -4.10 -0.13
N VAL A 233 -13.70 -3.07 0.68
CA VAL A 233 -14.38 -3.21 1.97
C VAL A 233 -15.73 -3.92 1.80
N ASP A 234 -16.51 -3.52 0.82
CA ASP A 234 -17.82 -4.12 0.55
C ASP A 234 -17.68 -5.57 0.04
N ILE A 235 -16.66 -5.87 -0.78
CA ILE A 235 -16.31 -7.25 -1.18
C ILE A 235 -15.99 -8.12 0.03
N GLU A 236 -15.14 -7.65 0.97
CA GLU A 236 -14.81 -8.39 2.19
C GLU A 236 -16.05 -8.65 3.06
N ASN A 237 -17.03 -7.73 3.02
CA ASN A 237 -18.31 -7.86 3.72
C ASN A 237 -19.36 -8.70 2.95
N ASN A 238 -19.03 -9.22 1.76
CA ASN A 238 -19.95 -9.90 0.83
C ASN A 238 -21.12 -9.01 0.33
N ASP A 239 -20.99 -7.69 0.43
CA ASP A 239 -21.97 -6.73 -0.10
C ASP A 239 -21.60 -6.35 -1.54
N PHE A 240 -21.80 -7.30 -2.45
CA PHE A 240 -21.41 -7.13 -3.85
C PHE A 240 -22.21 -6.04 -4.58
N GLU A 241 -23.40 -5.69 -4.09
CA GLU A 241 -24.20 -4.60 -4.66
C GLU A 241 -23.57 -3.24 -4.38
N ASN A 242 -23.16 -2.97 -3.14
CA ASN A 242 -22.47 -1.72 -2.81
C ASN A 242 -21.05 -1.70 -3.38
N ALA A 243 -20.35 -2.83 -3.38
CA ALA A 243 -19.06 -2.95 -4.07
C ALA A 243 -19.18 -2.53 -5.54
N PHE A 244 -20.23 -2.98 -6.24
CA PHE A 244 -20.45 -2.59 -7.63
C PHE A 244 -20.68 -1.08 -7.78
N LYS A 245 -21.45 -0.45 -6.90
CA LYS A 245 -21.71 1.01 -6.94
C LYS A 245 -20.41 1.78 -6.78
N GLU A 246 -19.60 1.45 -5.78
CA GLU A 246 -18.34 2.12 -5.50
C GLU A 246 -17.32 1.89 -6.62
N LEU A 247 -17.15 0.66 -7.08
CA LEU A 247 -16.22 0.34 -8.18
C LEU A 247 -16.66 0.96 -9.51
N ARG A 248 -17.96 1.15 -9.73
CA ARG A 248 -18.47 1.91 -10.88
C ARG A 248 -18.07 3.37 -10.79
N ILE A 249 -18.16 4.00 -9.62
CA ILE A 249 -17.69 5.39 -9.42
C ILE A 249 -16.18 5.46 -9.65
N ALA A 250 -15.40 4.56 -9.03
CA ALA A 250 -13.97 4.46 -9.25
C ALA A 250 -13.63 4.34 -10.75
N LYS A 251 -14.36 3.51 -11.50
CA LYS A 251 -14.16 3.34 -12.95
C LYS A 251 -14.44 4.60 -13.77
N LEU A 252 -15.42 5.40 -13.34
CA LEU A 252 -15.76 6.67 -14.00
C LEU A 252 -14.68 7.74 -13.74
N LEU A 253 -14.11 7.76 -12.53
CA LEU A 253 -13.03 8.67 -12.13
C LEU A 253 -11.67 8.28 -12.73
N ASP A 254 -11.36 6.98 -12.77
CA ASP A 254 -10.16 6.42 -13.41
C ASP A 254 -10.47 5.24 -14.35
N GLN A 255 -10.46 5.54 -15.65
CA GLN A 255 -10.74 4.56 -16.68
C GLN A 255 -9.54 3.65 -17.02
N LYS A 256 -8.34 3.98 -16.55
CA LYS A 256 -7.09 3.28 -16.91
C LYS A 256 -6.63 2.29 -15.87
N ASP A 257 -7.04 2.44 -14.61
CA ASP A 257 -6.67 1.49 -13.56
C ASP A 257 -7.16 0.06 -13.90
N PRO A 258 -6.22 -0.89 -14.09
CA PRO A 258 -6.55 -2.28 -14.39
C PRO A 258 -7.13 -3.02 -13.17
N GLU A 259 -6.81 -2.61 -11.94
CA GLU A 259 -7.31 -3.23 -10.71
C GLU A 259 -8.83 -3.13 -10.61
N ILE A 260 -9.38 -1.96 -10.94
CA ILE A 260 -10.84 -1.72 -10.96
C ILE A 260 -11.55 -2.74 -11.85
N ARG A 261 -10.94 -3.14 -12.98
CA ARG A 261 -11.55 -4.14 -13.88
C ARG A 261 -11.59 -5.52 -13.26
N TYR A 262 -10.51 -5.92 -12.60
CA TYR A 262 -10.47 -7.18 -11.86
C TYR A 262 -11.52 -7.19 -10.74
N LEU A 263 -11.58 -6.13 -9.93
CA LEU A 263 -12.56 -6.02 -8.85
C LEU A 263 -14.01 -6.03 -9.36
N LEU A 264 -14.29 -5.35 -10.48
CA LEU A 264 -15.60 -5.44 -11.14
C LEU A 264 -15.89 -6.85 -11.66
N ALA A 265 -14.89 -7.54 -12.22
CA ALA A 265 -15.06 -8.93 -12.65
C ALA A 265 -15.41 -9.85 -11.48
N LEU A 266 -14.69 -9.73 -10.37
CA LEU A 266 -14.95 -10.45 -9.13
C LEU A 266 -16.36 -10.14 -8.59
N THR A 267 -16.74 -8.87 -8.60
CA THR A 267 -18.06 -8.42 -8.13
C THR A 267 -19.18 -8.98 -9.01
N TYR A 268 -19.08 -8.88 -10.33
CA TYR A 268 -20.07 -9.45 -11.25
C TYR A 268 -20.20 -10.96 -11.12
N PHE A 269 -19.09 -11.67 -10.92
CA PHE A 269 -19.11 -13.12 -10.71
C PHE A 269 -19.95 -13.47 -9.47
N ASN A 270 -19.74 -12.78 -8.35
CA ASN A 270 -20.49 -13.02 -7.12
C ASN A 270 -21.95 -12.53 -7.17
N LEU A 271 -22.27 -11.59 -8.06
CA LEU A 271 -23.65 -11.18 -8.37
C LEU A 271 -24.39 -12.16 -9.30
N GLY A 272 -23.77 -13.28 -9.69
CA GLY A 272 -24.38 -14.26 -10.60
C GLY A 272 -24.40 -13.80 -12.07
N GLU A 273 -23.51 -12.88 -12.45
CA GLU A 273 -23.42 -12.28 -13.79
C GLU A 273 -22.10 -12.66 -14.50
N PRO A 274 -21.86 -13.96 -14.78
CA PRO A 274 -20.56 -14.45 -15.24
C PRO A 274 -20.13 -13.91 -16.60
N ASP A 275 -21.07 -13.57 -17.49
CA ASP A 275 -20.75 -12.99 -18.80
C ASP A 275 -20.17 -11.58 -18.67
N LYS A 276 -20.74 -10.76 -17.77
CA LYS A 276 -20.18 -9.44 -17.44
C LYS A 276 -18.83 -9.57 -16.77
N ALA A 277 -18.65 -10.57 -15.90
CA ALA A 277 -17.36 -10.86 -15.29
C ALA A 277 -16.28 -11.19 -16.34
N ARG A 278 -16.57 -12.10 -17.29
CA ARG A 278 -15.67 -12.44 -18.41
C ARG A 278 -15.32 -11.21 -19.24
N GLN A 279 -16.31 -10.36 -19.54
CA GLN A 279 -16.09 -9.13 -20.30
C GLN A 279 -15.09 -8.20 -19.59
N GLN A 280 -15.22 -8.00 -18.28
CA GLN A 280 -14.26 -7.17 -17.53
C GLN A 280 -12.87 -7.82 -17.48
N LEU A 281 -12.81 -9.12 -17.24
CA LEU A 281 -11.57 -9.87 -17.09
C LEU A 281 -10.75 -9.92 -18.40
N SER A 282 -11.41 -10.05 -19.55
CA SER A 282 -10.78 -9.97 -20.88
C SER A 282 -10.01 -8.66 -21.14
N ARG A 283 -10.33 -7.59 -20.38
CA ARG A 283 -9.70 -6.28 -20.47
C ARG A 283 -8.63 -6.05 -19.41
N VAL A 284 -8.38 -7.02 -18.53
CA VAL A 284 -7.26 -7.02 -17.59
C VAL A 284 -5.99 -7.37 -18.36
N GLN A 285 -4.95 -6.54 -18.22
CA GLN A 285 -3.70 -6.65 -18.96
C GLN A 285 -2.48 -6.58 -18.05
N GLY A 286 -1.30 -6.86 -18.60
CA GLY A 286 -0.03 -6.68 -17.92
C GLY A 286 0.20 -7.66 -16.77
N LYS A 287 0.87 -7.19 -15.71
CA LYS A 287 1.22 -8.00 -14.52
C LYS A 287 -0.01 -8.54 -13.81
N LEU A 288 -1.11 -7.78 -13.80
CA LEU A 288 -2.34 -8.15 -13.11
C LEU A 288 -2.96 -9.43 -13.69
N ARG A 289 -2.79 -9.74 -14.98
CA ARG A 289 -3.29 -11.01 -15.53
C ARG A 289 -2.64 -12.26 -14.89
N ARG A 290 -1.45 -12.10 -14.30
CA ARG A 290 -0.67 -13.20 -13.72
C ARG A 290 -0.79 -13.29 -12.20
N ILE A 291 -1.55 -12.40 -11.56
CA ILE A 291 -1.75 -12.53 -10.10
C ILE A 291 -2.64 -13.75 -9.83
N PRO A 292 -2.34 -14.55 -8.79
CA PRO A 292 -3.06 -15.79 -8.51
C PRO A 292 -4.57 -15.64 -8.46
N GLU A 293 -5.06 -14.53 -7.90
CA GLU A 293 -6.49 -14.26 -7.71
C GLU A 293 -7.23 -14.01 -9.04
N VAL A 294 -6.55 -13.41 -10.02
CA VAL A 294 -7.09 -13.22 -11.38
C VAL A 294 -7.15 -14.56 -12.10
N VAL A 295 -6.10 -15.37 -11.99
CA VAL A 295 -6.04 -16.71 -12.59
C VAL A 295 -7.13 -17.61 -12.00
N GLU A 296 -7.29 -17.62 -10.68
CA GLU A 296 -8.34 -18.40 -10.00
C GLU A 296 -9.74 -17.99 -10.46
N LEU A 297 -10.00 -16.69 -10.64
CA LEU A 297 -11.27 -16.21 -11.16
C LEU A 297 -11.49 -16.63 -12.63
N GLU A 298 -10.45 -16.56 -13.46
CA GLU A 298 -10.50 -17.05 -14.86
C GLU A 298 -10.85 -18.55 -14.91
N GLU A 299 -10.26 -19.37 -14.04
CA GLU A 299 -10.54 -20.81 -13.93
C GLU A 299 -11.98 -21.08 -13.50
N LYS A 300 -12.48 -20.40 -12.46
CA LYS A 300 -13.87 -20.50 -11.99
C LYS A 300 -14.86 -20.15 -13.11
N LEU A 301 -14.62 -19.06 -13.84
CA LEU A 301 -15.46 -18.65 -14.96
C LEU A 301 -15.42 -19.63 -16.14
N SER A 302 -14.29 -20.31 -16.35
CA SER A 302 -14.14 -21.33 -17.39
C SER A 302 -14.89 -22.62 -17.04
N ALA A 303 -14.94 -22.98 -15.75
CA ALA A 303 -15.67 -24.14 -15.27
C ALA A 303 -17.19 -24.01 -15.43
N LEU A 304 -17.74 -22.79 -15.33
CA LEU A 304 -19.19 -22.52 -15.53
C LEU A 304 -19.67 -22.64 -16.99
N GLY A 305 -18.74 -22.72 -17.95
CA GLY A 305 -19.06 -22.84 -19.38
C GLY A 305 -18.95 -24.26 -19.94
N LYS A 306 -18.68 -25.26 -19.09
CA LYS A 306 -18.65 -26.69 -19.40
C LYS A 306 -19.86 -27.38 -18.76
#